data_AF-A0A498H147-F1
#
_entry.id   AF-A0A498H147-F1
#
_cell.length_a   1.000
_cell.length_b   1.000
_cell.length_c   1.000
_cell.angle_alpha   90.00
_cell.angle_beta   90.00
_cell.angle_gamma   90.00
#
_symmetry.space_group_name_H-M   'P 1'
#
loop_
_entity.id
_entity.type
_entity.pdbx_description
1 polymer ?
#
loop_
_entity_poly.entity_id
_entity_poly.type
_entity_poly.pdbx_seq_one_letter_code
_entity_poly.pdbx_strand_id
1 'polypeptide(L)'
;MEKFEEIMRNMQRISPEEREKILEEEGRKCICGECPVYNACAKNAHEGFFCAWGKSFVCITSEEEEKCICPDCPVMADWGMKHIYHCTRGEERAQWFDQQIRK
;
A
#
# COMPACT_ATOMS: atom_id res chain seq x y z
N MET A 1 -2.19 -7.40 19.11
CA MET A 1 -2.65 -7.10 17.74
C MET A 1 -1.60 -6.22 17.13
N GLU A 2 -1.21 -6.53 15.90
CA GLU A 2 -0.24 -5.70 15.17
C GLU A 2 -0.90 -4.35 14.87
N LYS A 3 -0.14 -3.25 14.91
CA LYS A 3 -0.65 -1.86 14.74
C LYS A 3 -1.57 -1.72 13.51
N PHE A 4 -1.18 -2.39 12.43
CA PHE A 4 -1.96 -2.48 11.20
C PHE A 4 -3.35 -3.13 11.39
N GLU A 5 -3.44 -4.23 12.14
CA GLU A 5 -4.72 -4.92 12.40
C GLU A 5 -5.69 -4.04 13.19
N GLU A 6 -5.17 -3.25 14.13
CA GLU A 6 -5.97 -2.33 14.94
C GLU A 6 -6.53 -1.19 14.07
N ILE A 7 -5.70 -0.59 13.23
CA ILE A 7 -6.12 0.44 12.26
C ILE A 7 -7.22 -0.12 11.35
N MET A 8 -7.03 -1.32 10.78
CA MET A 8 -8.02 -1.96 9.91
C MET A 8 -9.33 -2.30 10.63
N ARG A 9 -9.27 -2.68 11.91
CA ARG A 9 -10.48 -2.88 12.73
C ARG A 9 -11.20 -1.56 12.99
N ASN A 10 -10.47 -0.48 13.25
CA ASN A 10 -11.06 0.84 13.47
C ASN A 10 -11.70 1.39 12.19
N MET A 11 -11.05 1.21 11.04
CA MET A 11 -11.60 1.61 9.74
C MET A 11 -12.92 0.90 9.38
N GLN A 12 -13.16 -0.32 9.87
CA GLN A 12 -14.43 -1.04 9.70
C GLN A 12 -15.55 -0.50 10.60
N ARG A 13 -15.23 0.31 11.62
CA ARG A 13 -16.17 0.79 12.65
C ARG A 13 -16.60 2.24 12.44
N ILE A 14 -16.02 2.93 11.46
CA ILE A 14 -16.33 4.32 11.09
C ILE A 14 -17.14 4.37 9.79
N SER A 15 -17.71 5.54 9.48
CA SER A 15 -18.50 5.72 8.26
C SER A 15 -17.62 5.67 6.99
N PRO A 16 -18.21 5.38 5.82
CA PRO A 16 -17.50 5.42 4.54
C PRO A 16 -16.85 6.78 4.26
N GLU A 17 -17.53 7.89 4.57
CA GLU A 17 -16.99 9.25 4.40
C GLU A 17 -15.80 9.52 5.31
N GLU A 18 -15.85 9.06 6.57
CA GLU A 18 -14.73 9.24 7.50
C GLU A 18 -13.53 8.38 7.10
N ARG A 19 -13.79 7.16 6.62
CA ARG A 19 -12.76 6.29 6.05
C ARG A 19 -12.10 6.92 4.84
N GLU A 20 -12.87 7.53 3.94
CA GLU A 20 -12.35 8.21 2.76
C GLU A 20 -11.45 9.40 3.14
N LYS A 21 -11.86 10.21 4.12
CA LYS A 21 -11.03 11.31 4.62
C LYS A 21 -9.69 10.84 5.16
N ILE A 22 -9.68 9.79 5.98
CA ILE A 22 -8.42 9.23 6.50
C ILE A 22 -7.54 8.73 5.36
N LEU A 23 -8.10 8.03 4.38
CA LEU A 23 -7.34 7.56 3.22
C LEU A 23 -6.79 8.71 2.37
N GLU A 24 -7.52 9.82 2.25
CA GLU A 24 -7.05 11.01 1.55
C GLU A 24 -5.91 11.70 2.32
N GLU A 25 -6.03 11.87 3.64
CA GLU A 25 -4.99 12.45 4.49
C GLU A 25 -3.71 11.61 4.48
N GLU A 26 -3.84 10.30 4.54
CA GLU A 26 -2.71 9.37 4.48
C GLU A 26 -2.14 9.28 3.06
N GLY A 27 -2.98 9.36 2.03
CA GLY A 27 -2.57 9.42 0.63
C GLY A 27 -1.70 10.64 0.32
N ARG A 28 -1.98 11.80 0.96
CA ARG A 28 -1.14 13.01 0.86
C ARG A 28 0.25 12.83 1.44
N LYS A 29 0.45 11.87 2.35
CA LYS A 29 1.76 11.52 2.91
C LYS A 29 2.49 10.47 2.07
N CYS A 30 1.86 9.85 1.07
CA CYS A 30 2.56 8.84 0.27
C CYS A 30 3.60 9.49 -0.67
N ILE A 31 4.81 8.93 -0.65
CA ILE A 31 5.90 9.23 -1.59
C ILE A 31 5.80 8.42 -2.90
N CYS A 32 4.65 7.77 -3.15
CA CYS A 32 4.41 6.89 -4.28
C CYS A 32 4.69 7.57 -5.63
N GLY A 33 4.39 8.87 -5.75
CA GLY A 33 4.63 9.66 -6.97
C GLY A 33 6.11 9.92 -7.28
N GLU A 34 7.00 9.77 -6.30
CA GLU A 34 8.45 9.90 -6.44
C GLU A 34 9.14 8.53 -6.55
N CYS A 35 8.38 7.45 -6.42
CA CYS A 35 8.92 6.10 -6.46
C CYS A 35 9.49 5.81 -7.87
N PRO A 36 10.74 5.31 -7.98
CA PRO A 36 11.33 4.93 -9.28
C PRO A 36 10.52 3.87 -10.03
N VAL A 37 9.69 3.12 -9.31
CA VAL A 37 8.79 2.07 -9.82
C VAL A 37 7.50 2.66 -10.40
N TYR A 38 7.14 3.90 -10.04
CA TYR A 38 5.93 4.57 -10.50
C TYR A 38 6.13 5.14 -11.92
N ASN A 39 5.96 4.27 -12.90
CA ASN A 39 6.21 4.59 -14.31
C ASN A 39 5.04 5.31 -14.99
N ALA A 40 5.23 5.69 -16.26
CA ALA A 40 4.23 6.40 -17.04
C ALA A 40 2.92 5.60 -17.22
N CYS A 41 2.97 4.26 -17.25
CA CYS A 41 1.78 3.42 -17.31
C CYS A 41 0.95 3.61 -16.03
N ALA A 42 1.57 3.45 -14.86
CA ALA A 42 0.90 3.61 -13.58
C ALA A 42 0.33 5.03 -13.43
N LYS A 43 1.07 6.04 -13.87
CA LYS A 43 0.61 7.44 -13.90
C LYS A 43 -0.62 7.65 -14.78
N ASN A 44 -0.64 7.10 -15.99
CA ASN A 44 -1.76 7.24 -16.91
C ASN A 44 -2.99 6.44 -16.48
N ALA A 45 -2.77 5.32 -15.78
CA ALA A 45 -3.83 4.51 -15.19
C ALA A 45 -4.34 5.07 -13.86
N HIS A 46 -3.76 6.18 -13.37
CA HIS A 46 -4.01 6.73 -12.02
C HIS A 46 -3.85 5.69 -10.91
N GLU A 47 -2.96 4.71 -11.12
CA GLU A 47 -2.54 3.77 -10.09
C GLU A 47 -1.68 4.53 -9.08
N GLY A 48 -1.69 4.13 -7.81
CA GLY A 48 -0.99 4.87 -6.76
C GLY A 48 -1.43 4.40 -5.40
N PHE A 49 -0.79 4.92 -4.36
CA PHE A 49 -1.09 4.57 -2.96
C PHE A 49 -1.28 3.06 -2.75
N PHE A 50 -0.36 2.27 -3.32
CA PHE A 50 -0.53 0.83 -3.50
C PHE A 50 -0.75 0.06 -2.18
N CYS A 51 -0.27 0.61 -1.06
CA CYS A 51 -0.48 0.05 0.27
C CYS A 51 -1.94 0.06 0.74
N ALA A 52 -2.78 0.94 0.17
CA ALA A 52 -4.20 1.08 0.54
C ALA A 52 -5.16 0.83 -0.62
N TRP A 53 -4.79 1.18 -1.86
CA TRP A 53 -5.63 0.98 -3.04
C TRP A 53 -5.35 -0.34 -3.78
N GLY A 54 -4.28 -1.04 -3.41
CA GLY A 54 -3.93 -2.36 -3.95
C GLY A 54 -2.76 -2.31 -4.94
N LYS A 55 -2.46 -3.45 -5.55
CA LYS A 55 -1.32 -3.61 -6.48
C LYS A 55 -1.63 -3.11 -7.89
N SER A 56 -0.57 -2.80 -8.63
CA SER A 56 -0.61 -2.73 -10.09
C SER A 56 -0.78 -4.14 -10.65
N PHE A 57 -1.67 -4.29 -11.63
CA PHE A 57 -1.85 -5.57 -12.34
C PHE A 57 -1.08 -5.63 -13.65
N VAL A 58 -0.76 -4.47 -14.24
CA VAL A 58 -0.25 -4.37 -15.62
C VAL A 58 1.00 -3.51 -15.70
N CYS A 59 1.07 -2.43 -14.94
CA CYS A 59 2.08 -1.40 -15.15
C CYS A 59 3.40 -1.68 -14.45
N ILE A 60 3.37 -2.32 -13.28
CA ILE A 60 4.57 -2.56 -12.47
C ILE A 60 4.92 -4.04 -12.45
N THR A 61 6.16 -4.36 -12.77
CA THR A 61 6.68 -5.74 -12.76
C THR A 61 7.47 -6.05 -11.48
N SER A 62 7.60 -7.34 -11.16
CA SER A 62 8.40 -7.80 -10.02
C SER A 62 9.89 -7.50 -10.15
N GLU A 63 10.40 -7.22 -11.36
CA GLU A 63 11.80 -6.82 -11.57
C GLU A 63 12.02 -5.34 -11.22
N GLU A 64 10.99 -4.52 -11.34
CA GLU A 64 11.06 -3.10 -10.99
C GLU A 64 10.90 -2.88 -9.47
N GLU A 65 10.25 -3.82 -8.75
CA GLU A 65 9.96 -3.69 -7.32
C GLU A 65 11.21 -3.56 -6.44
N GLU A 66 12.36 -4.05 -6.90
CA GLU A 66 13.66 -3.92 -6.22
C GLU A 66 14.09 -2.46 -6.03
N LYS A 67 13.54 -1.54 -6.83
CA LYS A 67 13.78 -0.10 -6.73
C LYS A 67 12.74 0.61 -5.84
N CYS A 68 11.85 -0.11 -5.14
CA CYS A 68 10.86 0.56 -4.30
C CYS A 68 11.52 1.27 -3.11
N ILE A 69 11.09 2.51 -2.91
CA ILE A 69 11.41 3.33 -1.73
C ILE A 69 10.32 3.23 -0.64
N CYS A 70 9.46 2.23 -0.74
CA CYS A 70 8.38 1.93 0.19
C CYS A 70 8.85 1.89 1.68
N PRO A 71 10.06 1.39 2.04
CA PRO A 71 10.54 1.41 3.43
C PRO A 71 10.73 2.82 4.02
N ASP A 72 10.98 3.82 3.16
CA ASP A 72 11.15 5.22 3.55
C ASP A 72 9.81 5.96 3.62
N CYS A 73 8.70 5.30 3.28
CA CYS A 73 7.38 5.91 3.27
C CYS A 73 6.85 6.10 4.71
N PRO A 74 6.49 7.34 5.11
CA PRO A 74 5.99 7.60 6.46
C PRO A 74 4.69 6.85 6.76
N VAL A 75 3.84 6.62 5.75
CA VAL A 75 2.59 5.86 5.90
C VAL A 75 2.87 4.42 6.37
N MET A 76 3.94 3.80 5.88
CA MET A 76 4.30 2.43 6.25
C MET A 76 4.62 2.33 7.75
N ALA A 77 5.38 3.30 8.27
CA ALA A 77 5.71 3.40 9.70
C ALA A 77 4.49 3.79 10.55
N ASP A 78 3.68 4.73 10.07
CA ASP A 78 2.47 5.19 10.74
C ASP A 78 1.44 4.07 10.87
N TRP A 79 1.36 3.15 9.90
CA TRP A 79 0.40 2.05 9.93
C TRP A 79 1.00 0.75 10.49
N GLY A 80 2.31 0.70 10.71
CA GLY A 80 3.01 -0.49 11.21
C GLY A 80 2.93 -1.67 10.24
N MET A 81 2.98 -1.39 8.93
CA MET A 81 3.08 -2.39 7.88
C MET A 81 4.46 -3.03 7.89
N LYS A 82 4.55 -4.32 7.57
CA LYS A 82 5.79 -5.10 7.58
C LYS A 82 6.23 -5.48 6.17
N HIS A 83 5.33 -5.50 5.19
CA HIS A 83 5.64 -5.86 3.83
C HIS A 83 5.89 -4.63 2.97
N ILE A 84 6.82 -4.73 2.02
CA ILE A 84 7.34 -3.56 1.30
C ILE A 84 6.75 -3.49 -0.12
N TYR A 85 6.67 -4.63 -0.81
CA TYR A 85 6.33 -4.69 -2.24
C TYR A 85 4.82 -4.67 -2.51
N HIS A 86 4.12 -3.66 -1.99
CA HIS A 86 2.66 -3.54 -2.15
C HIS A 86 2.22 -3.33 -3.60
N CYS A 87 3.06 -2.70 -4.42
CA CYS A 87 2.77 -2.40 -5.82
C CYS A 87 2.62 -3.64 -6.71
N THR A 88 3.18 -4.78 -6.33
CA THR A 88 3.17 -6.04 -7.10
C THR A 88 2.53 -7.19 -6.31
N ARG A 89 2.74 -7.23 -5.00
CA ARG A 89 2.30 -8.32 -4.12
C ARG A 89 0.99 -8.03 -3.38
N GLY A 90 0.47 -6.81 -3.51
CA GLY A 90 -0.82 -6.42 -2.93
C GLY A 90 -0.71 -5.82 -1.54
N GLU A 91 -1.86 -5.47 -0.96
CA GLU A 91 -1.94 -4.89 0.38
C GLU A 91 -1.33 -5.80 1.45
N GLU A 92 -0.91 -5.21 2.57
CA GLU A 92 -0.28 -5.92 3.71
C GLU A 92 -1.04 -7.19 4.11
N ARG A 93 -2.37 -7.12 4.14
CA ARG A 93 -3.22 -8.26 4.51
C ARG A 93 -3.13 -9.41 3.51
N ALA A 94 -3.12 -9.12 2.21
CA ALA A 94 -2.98 -10.13 1.17
C ALA A 94 -1.62 -10.85 1.27
N GLN A 95 -0.56 -10.08 1.51
CA GLN A 95 0.78 -10.65 1.68
C GLN A 95 0.92 -11.51 2.95
N TRP A 96 0.27 -11.13 4.05
CA TRP A 96 0.22 -11.93 5.27
C TRP A 96 -0.46 -13.30 5.03
N PHE A 97 -1.61 -13.32 4.36
CA PHE A 97 -2.31 -14.58 4.02
C PHE A 97 -1.47 -15.48 3.11
N ASP A 98 -0.83 -14.91 2.08
CA ASP A 98 0.04 -15.67 1.17
C ASP A 98 1.23 -16.31 1.90
N GLN A 99 1.80 -15.65 2.91
CA GLN A 99 2.89 -16.21 3.72
C GLN A 99 2.45 -17.33 4.67
N GLN A 100 1.21 -17.31 5.12
CA GLN A 100 0.64 -18.36 5.97
C GLN A 100 0.33 -19.63 5.17
N ILE A 101 -0.09 -19.49 3.90
CA ILE A 101 -0.46 -20.62 3.02
C ILE A 101 0.76 -21.32 2.40
N ARG A 102 1.90 -20.61 2.23
CA ARG A 102 3.14 -21.17 1.67
C ARG A 102 4.01 -21.94 2.69
N LYS A 103 3.54 -22.10 3.93
CA LYS A 103 4.16 -22.96 4.97
C LYS A 103 3.49 -24.32 4.99
#